data_AF-A0A811PDB2-F1
#
_entry.id   AF-A0A811PDB2-F1
#
_cell.length_a   1.000
_cell.length_b   1.000
_cell.length_c   1.000
_cell.angle_alpha   90.00
_cell.angle_beta   90.00
_cell.angle_gamma   90.00
#
_symmetry.space_group_name_H-M   'P 1'
#
loop_
_entity.id
_entity.type
_entity.pdbx_description
1 polymer ?
#
loop_
_entity_poly.entity_id
_entity_poly.type
_entity_poly.pdbx_seq_one_letter_code
_entity_poly.pdbx_strand_id
1 'polypeptide(L)'
;MAWSYVKMSMFGTAAAYSNDDEIIAAVAVLTQMPQKRPWGGSVPDHKTYKRDRLAADWQLNQDYFIERPLYNEEHFRRRYNL
;
A
#
# COMPACT_ATOMS: atom_id res chain seq x y z
N MET A 1 31.09 27.84 -17.03
CA MET A 1 31.45 27.17 -15.76
C MET A 1 30.26 26.99 -14.83
N ALA A 2 29.38 27.99 -14.59
CA ALA A 2 28.21 27.78 -13.73
C ALA A 2 27.22 26.71 -14.25
N TRP A 3 27.02 26.63 -15.58
CA TRP A 3 26.08 25.69 -16.20
C TRP A 3 26.45 24.21 -16.01
N SER A 4 27.74 23.86 -16.06
CA SER A 4 28.19 22.48 -15.82
C SER A 4 27.91 22.05 -14.38
N TYR A 5 28.05 22.95 -13.40
CA TYR A 5 27.68 22.67 -12.01
C TYR A 5 26.17 22.50 -11.82
N VAL A 6 25.36 23.33 -12.48
CA VAL A 6 23.89 23.19 -12.44
C VAL A 6 23.45 21.87 -13.07
N LYS A 7 24.03 21.49 -14.20
CA LYS A 7 23.79 20.19 -14.85
C LYS A 7 24.16 19.02 -13.94
N MET A 8 25.32 19.06 -13.30
CA MET A 8 25.77 18.03 -12.37
C MET A 8 24.81 17.85 -11.19
N SER A 9 24.30 18.96 -10.67
CA SER A 9 23.33 18.96 -9.56
C SER A 9 22.01 18.32 -9.95
N MET A 10 21.49 18.63 -11.15
CA MET A 10 20.17 18.16 -11.58
C MET A 10 20.15 16.75 -12.19
N PHE A 11 21.22 16.39 -12.91
CA PHE A 11 21.25 15.17 -13.74
C PHE A 11 22.41 14.23 -13.39
N GLY A 12 23.19 14.56 -12.35
CA GLY A 12 24.32 13.75 -11.89
C GLY A 12 25.64 14.05 -12.62
N THR A 13 26.72 13.45 -12.14
CA THR A 13 28.10 13.73 -12.61
C THR A 13 28.34 13.36 -14.06
N ALA A 14 27.64 12.35 -14.60
CA ALA A 14 27.71 11.99 -16.02
C ALA A 14 27.22 13.11 -16.95
N ALA A 15 26.26 13.92 -16.48
CA ALA A 15 25.69 15.02 -17.26
C ALA A 15 26.58 16.27 -17.33
N ALA A 16 27.68 16.30 -16.56
CA ALA A 16 28.66 17.40 -16.62
C ALA A 16 29.35 17.49 -17.98
N TYR A 17 29.55 16.32 -18.60
CA TYR A 17 30.33 16.14 -19.82
C TYR A 17 29.46 15.88 -21.06
N SER A 18 28.14 15.76 -20.89
CA SER A 18 27.21 15.50 -21.99
C SER A 18 26.68 16.78 -22.63
N ASN A 19 26.44 16.71 -23.92
CA ASN A 19 25.88 17.82 -24.69
C ASN A 19 24.43 18.09 -24.28
N ASP A 20 23.96 19.34 -24.43
CA ASP A 20 22.58 19.70 -24.10
C ASP A 20 21.55 18.87 -24.89
N ASP A 21 21.82 18.60 -26.17
CA ASP A 21 20.94 17.82 -27.04
C ASP A 21 20.79 16.36 -26.57
N GLU A 22 21.86 15.76 -26.05
CA GLU A 22 21.85 14.40 -25.50
C GLU A 22 21.04 14.33 -24.21
N ILE A 23 21.14 15.35 -23.36
CA ILE A 23 20.35 15.46 -22.12
C ILE A 23 18.86 15.62 -22.47
N ILE A 24 18.54 16.50 -23.41
CA ILE A 24 17.16 16.73 -23.86
C ILE A 24 16.56 15.45 -24.45
N ALA A 25 17.30 14.73 -25.29
CA ALA A 25 16.88 13.46 -25.84
C ALA A 25 16.64 12.40 -24.75
N ALA A 26 17.54 12.28 -23.78
CA ALA A 26 17.39 11.36 -22.66
C ALA A 26 16.17 11.68 -21.78
N VAL A 27 15.93 12.96 -21.49
CA VAL A 27 14.76 13.42 -20.73
C VAL A 27 13.46 13.13 -21.49
N ALA A 28 13.43 13.37 -22.81
CA ALA A 28 12.27 13.08 -23.65
C ALA A 28 11.90 11.59 -23.66
N VAL A 29 12.91 10.70 -23.64
CA VAL A 29 12.68 9.26 -23.51
C VAL A 29 12.16 8.91 -22.11
N LEU A 30 12.73 9.49 -21.05
CA LEU A 30 12.32 9.24 -19.66
C LEU A 30 10.88 9.66 -19.38
N THR A 31 10.41 10.77 -19.96
CA THR A 31 9.03 11.25 -19.78
C THR A 31 8.01 10.37 -20.48
N GLN A 32 8.41 9.64 -21.53
CA GLN A 32 7.57 8.66 -22.22
C GLN A 32 7.57 7.29 -21.53
N MET A 33 8.51 7.03 -20.62
CA MET A 33 8.53 5.78 -19.88
C MET A 33 7.41 5.75 -18.83
N PRO A 34 6.65 4.64 -18.73
CA PRO A 34 5.66 4.48 -17.68
C PRO A 34 6.35 4.52 -16.32
N GLN A 35 6.00 5.52 -15.51
CA GLN A 35 6.52 5.65 -14.15
C GLN A 35 6.12 4.41 -13.36
N LYS A 36 7.10 3.67 -12.84
CA LYS A 36 6.82 2.56 -11.92
C LYS A 36 6.13 3.13 -10.69
N ARG A 37 4.95 2.61 -10.39
CA ARG A 37 4.22 2.98 -9.18
C ARG A 37 5.13 2.71 -7.97
N PRO A 38 5.25 3.64 -7.01
CA PRO A 38 5.98 3.36 -5.78
C PRO A 38 5.41 2.10 -5.13
N TRP A 39 6.30 1.23 -4.66
CA TRP A 39 5.91 0.02 -3.94
C TRP A 39 5.38 0.43 -2.56
N GLY A 40 4.15 0.02 -2.24
CA GLY A 40 3.47 0.43 -1.03
C GLY A 40 2.68 1.74 -1.20
N GLY A 41 1.52 1.79 -0.53
CA GLY A 41 0.53 2.85 -0.67
C GLY A 41 -0.87 2.27 -0.52
N SER A 42 -1.85 3.09 -0.17
CA SER A 42 -3.25 2.67 -0.19
C SER A 42 -3.65 2.32 -1.63
N VAL A 43 -4.26 1.15 -1.81
CA VAL A 43 -4.90 0.77 -3.07
C VAL A 43 -5.96 1.83 -3.37
N PRO A 44 -6.04 2.38 -4.61
CA PRO A 44 -7.16 3.23 -5.00
C PRO A 44 -8.48 2.56 -4.62
N ASP A 45 -9.41 3.33 -4.08
CA ASP A 45 -10.70 2.84 -3.55
C ASP A 45 -10.64 1.98 -2.28
N HIS A 46 -9.48 1.88 -1.61
CA HIS A 46 -9.44 1.31 -0.27
C HIS A 46 -10.17 2.21 0.74
N LYS A 47 -11.31 1.73 1.25
CA LYS A 47 -12.12 2.41 2.26
C LYS A 47 -12.02 1.69 3.61
N THR A 48 -11.61 2.42 4.64
CA THR A 48 -11.64 1.94 6.01
C THR A 48 -13.00 2.26 6.63
N TYR A 49 -13.73 1.24 7.07
CA TYR A 49 -14.99 1.40 7.77
C TYR A 49 -14.77 1.48 9.29
N LYS A 50 -15.46 2.41 9.95
CA LYS A 50 -15.53 2.44 11.42
C LYS A 50 -16.42 1.29 11.88
N ARG A 51 -15.79 0.18 12.27
CA ARG A 51 -16.48 -0.95 12.90
C ARG A 51 -16.49 -0.74 14.41
N ASP A 52 -17.66 -0.87 15.02
CA ASP A 52 -17.76 -0.93 16.47
C ASP A 52 -17.26 -2.30 16.94
N ARG A 53 -15.99 -2.34 17.32
CA ARG A 53 -15.34 -3.57 17.78
C ARG A 53 -15.81 -3.97 19.16
N LEU A 54 -16.17 -3.01 20.01
CA LEU A 54 -16.62 -3.28 21.38
C LEU A 54 -18.01 -3.91 21.37
N ALA A 55 -18.93 -3.35 20.59
CA ALA A 55 -20.26 -3.94 20.43
C ALA A 55 -20.19 -5.34 19.80
N ALA A 56 -19.33 -5.53 18.80
CA ALA A 56 -19.14 -6.85 18.18
C ALA A 56 -18.57 -7.88 19.16
N ASP A 57 -17.61 -7.50 19.99
CA ASP A 57 -17.03 -8.37 21.03
C ASP A 57 -18.05 -8.74 22.10
N TRP A 58 -18.84 -7.77 22.55
CA TRP A 58 -19.93 -8.00 23.49
C TRP A 58 -20.95 -9.00 22.92
N GLN A 59 -21.38 -8.78 21.67
CA GLN A 59 -22.35 -9.66 21.01
C GLN A 59 -21.79 -11.08 20.85
N LEU A 60 -20.54 -11.21 20.43
CA LEU A 60 -19.87 -12.50 20.29
C LEU A 60 -19.79 -13.26 21.63
N ASN A 61 -19.53 -12.55 22.73
CA ASN A 61 -19.57 -13.13 24.07
C ASN A 61 -20.97 -13.61 24.46
N GLN A 62 -22.01 -12.79 24.24
CA GLN A 62 -23.40 -13.17 24.52
C GLN A 62 -23.88 -14.36 23.68
N ASP A 63 -23.46 -14.42 22.42
CA ASP A 63 -23.91 -15.45 21.50
C ASP A 63 -23.30 -16.82 21.82
N TYR A 64 -22.08 -16.86 22.37
CA TYR A 64 -21.29 -18.11 22.43
C TYR A 64 -20.62 -18.45 23.78
N PHE A 65 -20.25 -17.48 24.61
CA PHE A 65 -19.32 -17.72 25.73
C PHE A 65 -19.93 -17.50 27.13
N ILE A 66 -21.07 -16.82 27.24
CA ILE A 66 -21.76 -16.65 28.53
C ILE A 66 -22.42 -17.95 29.01
N GLU A 67 -22.83 -18.01 30.28
CA GLU A 67 -23.42 -19.21 30.91
C GLU A 67 -24.68 -19.76 30.21
N ARG A 68 -25.44 -18.88 29.57
CA ARG A 68 -26.63 -19.24 28.77
C ARG A 68 -26.51 -18.59 27.39
N PRO A 69 -25.62 -19.10 26.54
CA PRO A 69 -25.35 -18.50 25.25
C PRO A 69 -26.52 -18.75 24.31
N LEU A 70 -26.71 -17.86 23.33
CA LEU A 70 -27.73 -18.05 22.28
C LEU A 70 -27.47 -19.34 21.49
N TYR A 71 -26.20 -19.66 21.23
CA TYR A 71 -25.77 -20.89 20.59
C TYR A 71 -25.08 -21.79 21.61
N ASN A 72 -25.83 -22.78 22.11
CA ASN A 72 -25.34 -23.85 22.97
C ASN A 72 -24.37 -24.82 22.24
N GLU A 73 -23.80 -25.77 22.99
CA GLU A 73 -22.85 -26.76 22.46
C GLU A 73 -23.42 -27.63 21.33
N GLU A 74 -24.75 -27.80 21.25
CA GLU A 74 -25.40 -28.58 20.20
C GLU A 74 -25.40 -27.85 18.85
N HIS A 75 -25.42 -26.51 18.86
CA HIS A 75 -25.28 -25.70 17.65
C HIS A 75 -23.87 -25.75 17.09
N PHE A 76 -22.86 -25.91 17.95
CA PHE A 76 -21.52 -26.18 17.50
C PHE A 76 -21.45 -27.60 16.96
N ARG A 77 -21.48 -27.74 15.63
CA ARG A 77 -20.94 -28.94 14.96
C ARG A 77 -19.43 -28.99 15.23
N ARG A 78 -19.05 -29.44 16.42
CA ARG A 78 -17.68 -29.89 16.68
C ARG A 78 -17.49 -31.04 15.71
N ARG A 79 -16.68 -30.83 14.67
CA ARG A 79 -16.22 -31.91 13.79
C ARG A 79 -15.29 -32.79 14.62
N TYR A 80 -15.87 -33.57 15.52
CA TYR A 80 -15.18 -34.72 16.07
C TYR A 80 -15.18 -35.75 14.95
N ASN A 81 -14.11 -35.74 14.17
CA ASN A 81 -13.80 -36.90 13.34
C ASN A 81 -13.47 -38.03 14.35
N LEU A 82 -14.44 -38.91 14.57
CA LEU A 82 -14.29 -40.17 15.29
C LEU A 82 -13.36 -41.12 14.52
#